data_AF-A0A2R6HLA1-F1
#
_entry.id   AF-A0A2R6HLA1-F1
#
_cell.length_a   1.000
_cell.length_b   1.000
_cell.length_c   1.000
_cell.angle_alpha   90.00
_cell.angle_beta   90.00
_cell.angle_gamma   90.00
#
_symmetry.space_group_name_H-M   'P 1'
#
loop_
_entity.id
_entity.type
_entity.pdbx_description
1 polymer ?
#
loop_
_entity_poly.entity_id
_entity_poly.type
_entity_poly.pdbx_seq_one_letter_code
_entity_poly.pdbx_strand_id
1 'polypeptide(L)'
;MRRTRRRVLELGGAALATGLAGCLGGDGSATDTPDDGGTTPTDGGGEATPTVTATLTATPTDTPTPTATPTAAPPGDRPATDLSGFSEWLPAPSAVEFVPETGYASLGIAPAQLVERGDALGDGATDSLTRETAVPGIDTLADATVALRFARSAQVYEADFDRATAESEFEDLGFSPVDTYRGYTIVTPGSDTAGSSTRAAAVGDGSIVIVGRYSSEEKIDKRPATEAVIDAKTGNAERYADATPDFGRLVDALGNTHVLVARTHETGASFEGATGEGLSTHVGAEESRVRASAAFAEGADGAALADWASDAESFHGREPSTTVDGRVATAAALVPTGEIAEFPSEYPGPPILGEDVSVPQINLEFEYEESADGQGILTITHQGGDAAAADRVFVRGSGFAEIEGADRTAAGPWQGSASGDDGELFAGDFIDVGVTSDYGIRIVWEAGEGDAAATLAEDRGPDA
;
A
#
# COMPACT_ATOMS: atom_id res chain seq x y z
N MET A 1 -8.55 -8.43 29.37
CA MET A 1 -8.72 -7.85 28.02
C MET A 1 -7.32 -7.53 27.50
N ARG A 2 -6.77 -8.35 26.59
CA ARG A 2 -5.42 -8.25 25.97
C ARG A 2 -5.46 -8.93 24.59
N ARG A 3 -6.18 -8.37 23.61
CA ARG A 3 -6.46 -9.07 22.32
C ARG A 3 -6.34 -8.21 21.05
N THR A 4 -5.64 -7.07 21.08
CA THR A 4 -5.47 -6.19 19.89
C THR A 4 -4.16 -6.39 19.13
N ARG A 5 -3.04 -6.72 19.80
CA ARG A 5 -1.71 -6.72 19.16
C ARG A 5 -1.36 -7.97 18.33
N ARG A 6 -1.93 -9.14 18.65
CA ARG A 6 -1.55 -10.42 18.01
C ARG A 6 -2.02 -10.59 16.56
N ARG A 7 -3.12 -9.93 16.16
CA ARG A 7 -3.71 -10.08 14.81
C ARG A 7 -2.97 -9.31 13.72
N VAL A 8 -2.25 -8.24 14.03
CA VAL A 8 -1.57 -7.43 13.01
C VAL A 8 -0.26 -8.09 12.52
N LEU A 9 0.38 -8.93 13.34
CA LEU A 9 1.59 -9.67 12.93
C LEU A 9 1.32 -11.08 12.35
N GLU A 10 0.11 -11.62 12.53
CA GLU A 10 -0.39 -12.75 11.71
C GLU A 10 -0.61 -12.32 10.25
N LEU A 11 -0.71 -11.01 10.04
CA LEU A 11 -1.19 -10.34 8.84
C LEU A 11 -0.30 -9.14 8.56
N GLY A 12 1.01 -9.37 8.37
CA GLY A 12 2.02 -8.36 8.01
C GLY A 12 1.78 -7.61 6.68
N GLY A 13 0.51 -7.52 6.24
CA GLY A 13 -0.01 -6.82 5.09
C GLY A 13 -1.46 -6.31 5.22
N ALA A 14 -2.08 -6.24 6.41
CA ALA A 14 -3.45 -5.68 6.53
C ALA A 14 -3.46 -4.15 6.37
N ALA A 15 -4.16 -3.70 5.34
CA ALA A 15 -4.30 -2.32 4.92
C ALA A 15 -5.07 -1.42 5.91
N LEU A 16 -4.62 -0.17 6.04
CA LEU A 16 -5.55 0.95 6.18
C LEU A 16 -5.95 1.31 4.75
N ALA A 17 -7.21 1.08 4.39
CA ALA A 17 -7.71 1.23 3.04
C ALA A 17 -8.68 2.40 2.95
N THR A 18 -8.29 3.45 2.22
CA THR A 18 -9.15 4.25 1.33
C THR A 18 -8.28 4.97 0.28
N GLY A 19 -8.57 4.67 -0.99
CA GLY A 19 -8.33 5.45 -2.20
C GLY A 19 -6.91 5.94 -2.55
N LEU A 20 -6.14 5.17 -3.33
CA LEU A 20 -5.39 5.69 -4.48
C LEU A 20 -5.18 4.61 -5.57
N ALA A 21 -6.27 4.06 -6.10
CA ALA A 21 -6.25 3.12 -7.24
C ALA A 21 -5.80 3.75 -8.58
N GLY A 22 -5.14 4.92 -8.59
CA GLY A 22 -4.96 5.75 -9.78
C GLY A 22 -3.63 6.49 -9.89
N CYS A 23 -2.54 5.99 -9.30
CA CYS A 23 -1.22 6.53 -9.61
C CYS A 23 -0.87 6.20 -11.07
N LEU A 24 -1.26 7.13 -11.95
CA LEU A 24 -0.75 7.38 -13.31
C LEU A 24 -1.12 6.37 -14.41
N GLY A 25 -1.78 5.25 -14.09
CA GLY A 25 -2.31 4.32 -15.11
C GLY A 25 -3.75 4.66 -15.51
N GLY A 26 -3.92 5.36 -16.64
CA GLY A 26 -5.24 5.63 -17.23
C GLY A 26 -5.76 4.49 -18.10
N ASP A 27 -6.98 4.02 -17.82
CA ASP A 27 -7.75 3.12 -18.69
C ASP A 27 -8.16 3.84 -19.99
N GLY A 28 -7.31 3.75 -21.01
CA GLY A 28 -7.56 4.27 -22.35
C GLY A 28 -7.55 3.16 -23.40
N SER A 29 -8.55 2.27 -23.40
CA SER A 29 -8.74 1.32 -24.51
C SER A 29 -9.33 2.06 -25.72
N ALA A 30 -8.47 2.51 -26.63
CA ALA A 30 -8.87 2.99 -27.94
C ALA A 30 -8.63 1.88 -28.98
N THR A 31 -9.62 1.00 -29.15
CA THR A 31 -9.79 0.27 -30.41
C THR A 31 -10.30 1.23 -31.46
N ASP A 32 -9.48 1.54 -32.46
CA ASP A 32 -9.94 1.78 -33.82
C ASP A 32 -8.79 1.65 -34.82
N THR A 33 -8.81 0.56 -35.60
CA THR A 33 -8.14 0.47 -36.89
C THR A 33 -8.87 1.37 -37.89
N PRO A 34 -8.20 1.99 -38.87
CA PRO A 34 -8.28 1.35 -40.18
C PRO A 34 -6.97 1.36 -41.00
N ASP A 35 -6.88 0.28 -41.77
CA ASP A 35 -6.19 0.06 -43.04
C ASP A 35 -6.10 1.31 -43.93
N ASP A 36 -4.93 1.59 -44.54
CA ASP A 36 -4.71 1.44 -45.98
C ASP A 36 -3.40 2.07 -46.47
N GLY A 37 -2.75 1.37 -47.42
CA GLY A 37 -2.31 1.97 -48.68
C GLY A 37 -1.02 2.81 -48.69
N GLY A 38 0.06 2.21 -49.21
CA GLY A 38 1.32 2.90 -49.45
C GLY A 38 1.33 3.90 -50.62
N THR A 39 2.44 4.64 -50.73
CA THR A 39 3.31 4.78 -51.92
C THR A 39 4.28 5.94 -51.71
N THR A 40 5.58 5.67 -51.91
CA THR A 40 6.59 6.68 -52.27
C THR A 40 6.40 7.06 -53.74
N PRO A 41 6.71 8.30 -54.17
CA PRO A 41 7.97 8.49 -54.91
C PRO A 41 8.69 9.86 -54.73
N THR A 42 10.01 9.75 -54.56
CA THR A 42 11.15 10.39 -55.27
C THR A 42 11.14 11.85 -55.76
N ASP A 43 12.22 12.55 -55.37
CA ASP A 43 13.16 13.44 -56.08
C ASP A 43 12.71 14.63 -56.97
N GLY A 44 13.40 15.76 -56.75
CA GLY A 44 13.54 16.84 -57.72
C GLY A 44 14.40 18.00 -57.21
N GLY A 45 15.68 18.01 -57.58
CA GLY A 45 16.66 19.06 -57.24
C GLY A 45 16.54 20.36 -58.05
N GLY A 46 17.30 21.38 -57.63
CA GLY A 46 17.44 22.65 -58.35
C GLY A 46 18.42 23.60 -57.66
N GLU A 47 19.44 24.00 -58.42
CA GLU A 47 20.70 24.64 -58.05
C GLU A 47 20.62 26.17 -57.81
N ALA A 48 21.66 26.72 -57.18
CA ALA A 48 21.94 28.11 -56.75
C ALA A 48 21.89 29.18 -57.90
N THR A 49 21.91 30.52 -57.76
CA THR A 49 22.48 31.55 -56.83
C THR A 49 22.02 32.95 -57.39
N PRO A 50 22.50 34.15 -56.97
CA PRO A 50 22.70 34.81 -55.65
C PRO A 50 22.07 36.24 -55.55
N THR A 51 22.27 36.88 -54.39
CA THR A 51 22.40 38.35 -54.14
C THR A 51 21.09 39.11 -53.92
N VAL A 52 20.86 39.66 -52.72
CA VAL A 52 21.08 41.10 -52.39
C VAL A 52 21.21 41.27 -50.88
N THR A 53 22.30 41.90 -50.44
CA THR A 53 22.49 42.45 -49.09
C THR A 53 21.54 43.62 -48.88
N ALA A 54 20.55 43.47 -48.00
CA ALA A 54 19.75 44.58 -47.51
C ALA A 54 20.11 44.84 -46.04
N THR A 55 20.87 45.92 -45.83
CA THR A 55 21.05 46.55 -44.51
C THR A 55 19.70 47.14 -44.08
N LEU A 56 19.05 46.52 -43.09
CA LEU A 56 17.88 47.11 -42.45
C LEU A 56 18.28 47.77 -41.13
N THR A 57 18.19 49.09 -41.16
CA THR A 57 18.20 50.03 -40.04
C THR A 57 17.18 49.60 -38.99
N ALA A 58 17.63 49.47 -37.74
CA ALA A 58 16.78 49.18 -36.59
C ALA A 58 15.81 50.33 -36.31
N THR A 59 14.51 50.01 -36.29
CA THR A 59 13.48 50.83 -35.66
C THR A 59 13.36 50.37 -34.20
N PRO A 60 13.53 51.24 -33.19
CA PRO A 60 13.18 50.88 -31.83
C PRO A 60 11.67 51.11 -31.66
N THR A 61 10.94 50.11 -31.18
CA THR A 61 9.79 50.21 -30.25
C THR A 61 9.07 48.88 -30.28
N ASP A 62 9.40 48.00 -29.34
CA ASP A 62 8.40 47.18 -28.67
C ASP A 62 8.73 47.27 -27.18
N THR A 63 7.82 47.88 -26.43
CA THR A 63 7.82 47.86 -24.97
C THR A 63 7.57 46.41 -24.55
N PRO A 64 8.46 45.74 -23.81
CA PRO A 64 8.17 44.41 -23.33
C PRO A 64 6.99 44.50 -22.35
N THR A 65 5.89 43.80 -22.67
CA THR A 65 4.91 43.38 -21.68
C THR A 65 5.68 42.68 -20.56
N PRO A 66 5.53 43.08 -19.28
CA PRO A 66 6.19 42.37 -18.20
C PRO A 66 5.65 40.94 -18.17
N THR A 67 6.44 40.00 -18.67
CA THR A 67 6.32 38.59 -18.31
C THR A 67 6.37 38.53 -16.79
N ALA A 68 5.28 38.10 -16.16
CA ALA A 68 5.25 37.85 -14.74
C ALA A 68 6.45 36.96 -14.40
N THR A 69 7.36 37.49 -13.60
CA THR A 69 8.46 36.70 -13.05
C THR A 69 7.81 35.59 -12.24
N PRO A 70 8.08 34.30 -12.50
CA PRO A 70 7.60 33.23 -11.65
C PRO A 70 8.03 33.56 -10.22
N THR A 71 7.07 33.63 -9.30
CA THR A 71 7.33 33.83 -7.89
C THR A 71 8.38 32.81 -7.47
N ALA A 72 9.57 33.31 -7.12
CA ALA A 72 10.63 32.46 -6.60
C ALA A 72 10.08 31.70 -5.39
N ALA A 73 10.23 30.38 -5.40
CA ALA A 73 9.95 29.55 -4.23
C ALA A 73 10.71 30.14 -3.02
N PRO A 74 10.08 30.32 -1.86
CA PRO A 74 10.76 30.86 -0.70
C PRO A 74 11.89 29.89 -0.29
N PRO A 75 13.14 30.36 -0.14
CA PRO A 75 14.20 29.57 0.48
C PRO A 75 13.90 29.39 1.97
N GLY A 76 14.13 28.18 2.47
CA GLY A 76 13.61 27.68 3.74
C GLY A 76 14.23 28.23 5.02
N ASP A 77 13.56 27.93 6.13
CA ASP A 77 14.10 27.94 7.50
C ASP A 77 13.24 27.01 8.40
N ARG A 78 13.57 25.71 8.41
CA ARG A 78 13.30 24.79 9.53
C ARG A 78 14.35 23.66 9.47
N PRO A 79 14.97 23.25 10.59
CA PRO A 79 15.86 22.08 10.59
C PRO A 79 15.10 20.84 10.11
N ALA A 80 15.73 20.04 9.25
CA ALA A 80 15.14 18.90 8.56
C ALA A 80 14.44 17.94 9.53
N THR A 81 13.12 17.96 9.46
CA THR A 81 12.27 16.82 9.74
C THR A 81 11.32 16.85 8.54
N ASP A 82 11.50 15.86 7.70
CA ASP A 82 10.83 15.54 6.46
C ASP A 82 11.33 14.11 6.15
N LEU A 83 10.85 13.47 5.09
CA LEU A 83 11.37 12.18 4.66
C LEU A 83 12.81 12.26 4.11
N SER A 84 13.63 13.26 4.48
CA SER A 84 15.02 13.30 4.04
C SER A 84 15.78 12.04 4.47
N GLY A 85 16.51 11.46 3.53
CA GLY A 85 17.26 10.22 3.77
C GLY A 85 16.42 8.95 3.79
N PHE A 86 15.11 8.98 3.47
CA PHE A 86 14.31 7.75 3.36
C PHE A 86 14.93 6.74 2.37
N SER A 87 15.53 7.23 1.28
CA SER A 87 16.16 6.42 0.24
C SER A 87 17.40 5.65 0.75
N GLU A 88 17.96 6.03 1.90
CA GLU A 88 19.05 5.30 2.54
C GLU A 88 18.60 3.92 3.03
N TRP A 89 17.32 3.75 3.36
CA TRP A 89 16.74 2.48 3.80
C TRP A 89 16.42 1.54 2.65
N LEU A 90 16.45 2.02 1.40
CA LEU A 90 15.99 1.28 0.25
C LEU A 90 17.16 0.47 -0.36
N PRO A 91 17.22 -0.86 -0.18
CA PRO A 91 18.26 -1.68 -0.79
C PRO A 91 18.12 -1.72 -2.31
N ALA A 92 19.21 -1.93 -3.03
CA ALA A 92 19.13 -2.22 -4.46
C ALA A 92 18.12 -3.36 -4.75
N PRO A 93 17.32 -3.29 -5.82
CA PRO A 93 16.34 -4.33 -6.14
C PRO A 93 16.94 -5.74 -6.22
N SER A 94 18.16 -5.85 -6.75
CA SER A 94 18.91 -7.12 -6.83
C SER A 94 19.27 -7.75 -5.47
N ALA A 95 19.21 -7.00 -4.38
CA ALA A 95 19.46 -7.50 -3.03
C ALA A 95 18.20 -8.09 -2.36
N VAL A 96 17.03 -8.01 -3.00
CA VAL A 96 15.76 -8.49 -2.47
C VAL A 96 15.20 -9.55 -3.42
N GLU A 97 15.17 -10.81 -3.01
CA GLU A 97 14.90 -11.94 -3.93
C GLU A 97 13.49 -11.99 -4.52
N PHE A 98 12.54 -11.26 -3.93
CA PHE A 98 11.12 -11.26 -4.31
C PHE A 98 10.67 -9.97 -5.02
N VAL A 99 11.61 -9.12 -5.45
CA VAL A 99 11.29 -7.94 -6.27
C VAL A 99 11.89 -8.05 -7.67
N PRO A 100 11.23 -7.50 -8.70
CA PRO A 100 11.82 -7.41 -10.04
C PRO A 100 13.08 -6.56 -10.07
N GLU A 101 13.98 -6.84 -11.02
CA GLU A 101 15.15 -5.99 -11.28
C GLU A 101 14.76 -4.58 -11.77
N THR A 102 13.58 -4.43 -12.36
CA THR A 102 13.03 -3.14 -12.77
C THR A 102 12.69 -2.23 -11.60
N GLY A 103 12.66 -2.77 -10.38
CA GLY A 103 12.50 -2.02 -9.14
C GLY A 103 11.23 -2.35 -8.37
N TYR A 104 10.96 -1.54 -7.36
CA TYR A 104 9.81 -1.70 -6.47
C TYR A 104 9.25 -0.34 -6.04
N ALA A 105 8.02 -0.36 -5.52
CA ALA A 105 7.37 0.83 -5.02
C ALA A 105 7.74 1.13 -3.56
N SER A 106 7.66 2.39 -3.20
CA SER A 106 7.89 2.92 -1.86
C SER A 106 6.81 3.94 -1.52
N LEU A 107 6.33 3.86 -0.28
CA LEU A 107 5.45 4.82 0.37
C LEU A 107 6.17 5.27 1.63
N GLY A 108 6.34 6.57 1.81
CA GLY A 108 6.88 7.15 3.02
C GLY A 108 5.96 8.23 3.57
N ILE A 109 5.86 8.29 4.89
CA ILE A 109 5.24 9.40 5.61
C ILE A 109 6.13 9.83 6.78
N ALA A 110 5.99 11.09 7.21
CA ALA A 110 6.60 11.64 8.43
C ALA A 110 5.52 11.91 9.49
N PRO A 111 5.04 10.86 10.21
CA PRO A 111 3.80 10.94 10.99
C PRO A 111 3.82 12.03 12.07
N ALA A 112 4.89 12.09 12.88
CA ALA A 112 5.01 13.06 13.96
C ALA A 112 4.76 14.49 13.48
N GLN A 113 5.33 14.84 12.33
CA GLN A 113 5.18 16.17 11.76
C GLN A 113 3.82 16.42 11.12
N LEU A 114 3.22 15.39 10.52
CA LEU A 114 1.86 15.51 10.00
C LEU A 114 0.90 15.80 11.16
N VAL A 115 1.08 15.13 12.30
CA VAL A 115 0.31 15.40 13.54
C VAL A 115 0.61 16.78 14.10
N GLU A 116 1.87 17.24 14.16
CA GLU A 116 2.22 18.61 14.56
C GLU A 116 1.55 19.68 13.69
N ARG A 117 1.23 19.35 12.43
CA ARG A 117 0.55 20.21 11.46
C ARG A 117 -0.95 19.95 11.37
N GLY A 118 -1.51 19.09 12.22
CA GLY A 118 -2.91 18.67 12.19
C GLY A 118 -3.91 19.83 12.13
N ASP A 119 -3.62 20.92 12.86
CA ASP A 119 -4.49 22.12 12.90
C ASP A 119 -4.61 22.86 11.55
N ALA A 120 -3.66 22.64 10.63
CA ALA A 120 -3.68 23.25 9.29
C ALA A 120 -4.32 22.34 8.23
N LEU A 121 -4.42 21.04 8.53
CA LEU A 121 -4.94 20.02 7.62
C LEU A 121 -6.47 19.95 7.66
N GLY A 122 -7.05 19.23 6.72
CA GLY A 122 -8.48 18.92 6.70
C GLY A 122 -8.90 18.03 7.87
N ASP A 123 -10.16 18.11 8.26
CA ASP A 123 -10.73 17.32 9.36
C ASP A 123 -10.44 15.82 9.17
N GLY A 124 -9.86 15.19 10.20
CA GLY A 124 -9.58 13.76 10.23
C GLY A 124 -8.26 13.31 9.59
N ALA A 125 -7.49 14.22 8.97
CA ALA A 125 -6.25 13.88 8.24
C ALA A 125 -5.21 13.10 9.04
N THR A 126 -5.18 13.28 10.36
CA THR A 126 -4.19 12.67 11.26
C THR A 126 -4.79 11.61 12.17
N ASP A 127 -6.08 11.28 12.03
CA ASP A 127 -6.78 10.36 12.93
C ASP A 127 -6.17 8.96 12.90
N SER A 128 -5.77 8.49 11.72
CA SER A 128 -5.12 7.18 11.58
C SER A 128 -3.75 7.13 12.27
N LEU A 129 -3.03 8.25 12.29
CA LEU A 129 -1.68 8.35 12.84
C LEU A 129 -1.67 8.37 14.38
N THR A 130 -2.73 8.86 14.99
CA THR A 130 -2.87 9.00 16.45
C THR A 130 -3.55 7.81 17.13
N ARG A 131 -4.01 6.82 16.36
CA ARG A 131 -4.55 5.56 16.89
C ARG A 131 -3.42 4.64 17.33
N GLU A 132 -3.74 3.75 18.29
CA GLU A 132 -2.82 2.70 18.74
C GLU A 132 -2.36 1.88 17.53
N THR A 133 -1.04 1.73 17.37
CA THR A 133 -0.47 0.86 16.35
C THR A 133 -0.11 -0.51 16.94
N ALA A 134 0.05 -1.50 16.08
CA ALA A 134 0.51 -2.82 16.49
C ALA A 134 2.01 -3.04 16.22
N VAL A 135 2.73 -1.97 15.88
CA VAL A 135 4.19 -1.98 15.74
C VAL A 135 4.80 -2.05 17.13
N PRO A 136 5.57 -3.10 17.47
CA PRO A 136 6.16 -3.23 18.80
C PRO A 136 7.08 -2.05 19.14
N GLY A 137 6.99 -1.55 20.36
CA GLY A 137 7.77 -0.41 20.85
C GLY A 137 7.25 0.97 20.42
N ILE A 138 6.19 1.03 19.62
CA ILE A 138 5.58 2.29 19.16
C ILE A 138 4.12 2.29 19.60
N ASP A 139 3.71 3.29 20.39
CA ASP A 139 2.32 3.37 20.88
C ASP A 139 1.37 3.83 19.78
N THR A 140 1.74 4.90 19.06
CA THR A 140 1.00 5.44 17.91
C THR A 140 1.95 5.75 16.77
N LEU A 141 1.47 5.74 15.52
CA LEU A 141 2.35 6.11 14.40
C LEU A 141 2.86 7.55 14.54
N ALA A 142 2.13 8.44 15.22
CA ALA A 142 2.54 9.80 15.54
C ALA A 142 3.84 9.89 16.36
N ASP A 143 4.26 8.82 17.04
CA ASP A 143 5.52 8.76 17.76
C ASP A 143 6.73 8.50 16.84
N ALA A 144 6.48 8.11 15.58
CA ALA A 144 7.51 7.88 14.58
C ALA A 144 7.83 9.16 13.79
N THR A 145 9.12 9.41 13.59
CA THR A 145 9.62 10.48 12.70
C THR A 145 9.56 10.07 11.24
N VAL A 146 9.74 8.78 10.96
CA VAL A 146 9.65 8.19 9.62
C VAL A 146 8.88 6.88 9.70
N ALA A 147 7.91 6.69 8.80
CA ALA A 147 7.32 5.39 8.52
C ALA A 147 7.40 5.12 7.01
N LEU A 148 8.09 4.05 6.63
CA LEU A 148 8.28 3.61 5.25
C LEU A 148 7.63 2.26 5.04
N ARG A 149 7.04 2.07 3.86
CA ARG A 149 6.61 0.79 3.33
C ARG A 149 7.15 0.65 1.92
N PHE A 150 7.87 -0.42 1.62
CA PHE A 150 8.47 -0.65 0.31
C PHE A 150 8.61 -2.14 0.01
N ALA A 151 8.91 -2.47 -1.25
CA ALA A 151 9.02 -3.86 -1.71
C ALA A 151 7.80 -4.73 -1.31
N ARG A 152 6.64 -4.07 -1.16
CA ARG A 152 5.31 -4.55 -0.69
C ARG A 152 5.26 -5.10 0.74
N SER A 153 6.35 -5.67 1.22
CA SER A 153 6.42 -6.47 2.44
C SER A 153 7.42 -5.94 3.48
N ALA A 154 8.23 -4.93 3.13
CA ALA A 154 9.16 -4.30 4.06
C ALA A 154 8.57 -3.01 4.64
N GLN A 155 8.76 -2.84 5.94
CA GLN A 155 8.39 -1.65 6.68
C GLN A 155 9.56 -1.19 7.54
N VAL A 156 9.75 0.12 7.63
CA VAL A 156 10.75 0.74 8.49
C VAL A 156 10.09 1.85 9.29
N TYR A 157 10.38 1.88 10.58
CA TYR A 157 9.99 2.94 11.49
C TYR A 157 11.24 3.54 12.11
N GLU A 158 11.40 4.86 12.05
CA GLU A 158 12.34 5.59 12.91
C GLU A 158 11.53 6.30 13.99
N ALA A 159 11.85 6.04 15.26
CA ALA A 159 11.12 6.55 16.41
C ALA A 159 12.02 6.55 17.66
N ASP A 160 11.70 7.38 18.65
CA ASP A 160 12.32 7.32 19.97
C ASP A 160 11.55 6.32 20.85
N PHE A 161 12.11 5.13 21.05
CA PHE A 161 11.50 4.06 21.84
C PHE A 161 12.54 3.35 22.71
N ASP A 162 12.07 2.69 23.77
CA ASP A 162 12.91 1.82 24.57
C ASP A 162 13.10 0.46 23.87
N ARG A 163 14.32 0.19 23.43
CA ARG A 163 14.66 -1.05 22.69
C ARG A 163 14.28 -2.32 23.43
N ALA A 164 14.53 -2.39 24.75
CA ALA A 164 14.22 -3.58 25.53
C ALA A 164 12.70 -3.83 25.60
N THR A 165 11.91 -2.76 25.68
CA THR A 165 10.45 -2.82 25.60
C THR A 165 10.00 -3.31 24.22
N ALA A 166 10.55 -2.77 23.13
CA ALA A 166 10.22 -3.23 21.78
C ALA A 166 10.56 -4.71 21.57
N GLU A 167 11.74 -5.17 22.00
CA GLU A 167 12.15 -6.57 21.95
C GLU A 167 11.20 -7.46 22.78
N SER A 168 10.83 -7.05 24.00
CA SER A 168 9.87 -7.77 24.83
C SER A 168 8.48 -7.87 24.19
N GLU A 169 8.03 -6.83 23.48
CA GLU A 169 6.74 -6.85 22.79
C GLU A 169 6.76 -7.77 21.56
N PHE A 170 7.90 -7.86 20.85
CA PHE A 170 8.09 -8.89 19.83
C PHE A 170 8.04 -10.31 20.42
N GLU A 171 8.64 -10.53 21.59
CA GLU A 171 8.56 -11.81 22.30
C GLU A 171 7.13 -12.19 22.70
N ASP A 172 6.34 -11.24 23.19
CA ASP A 172 4.91 -11.41 23.49
C ASP A 172 4.10 -11.81 22.24
N LEU A 173 4.60 -11.47 21.06
CA LEU A 173 4.01 -11.78 19.76
C LEU A 173 4.54 -13.10 19.15
N GLY A 174 5.39 -13.83 19.89
CA GLY A 174 5.92 -15.13 19.50
C GLY A 174 7.18 -15.06 18.65
N PHE A 175 7.83 -13.89 18.58
CA PHE A 175 9.16 -13.76 18.01
C PHE A 175 10.21 -14.10 19.07
N SER A 176 11.42 -14.45 18.63
CA SER A 176 12.55 -14.65 19.52
C SER A 176 13.82 -14.12 18.87
N PRO A 177 14.75 -13.56 19.66
CA PRO A 177 16.04 -13.14 19.13
C PRO A 177 16.82 -14.34 18.61
N VAL A 178 17.31 -14.24 17.38
CA VAL A 178 18.07 -15.30 16.71
C VAL A 178 19.49 -14.86 16.34
N ASP A 179 19.74 -13.56 16.23
CA ASP A 179 21.07 -13.03 15.92
C ASP A 179 21.21 -11.55 16.30
N THR A 180 22.42 -11.01 16.19
CA THR A 180 22.70 -9.57 16.18
C THR A 180 23.37 -9.21 14.86
N TYR A 181 22.79 -8.25 14.13
CA TYR A 181 23.30 -7.80 12.85
C TYR A 181 23.51 -6.28 12.84
N ARG A 182 24.77 -5.83 12.77
CA ARG A 182 25.15 -4.41 12.64
C ARG A 182 24.47 -3.46 13.65
N GLY A 183 24.35 -3.90 14.89
CA GLY A 183 23.73 -3.12 15.98
C GLY A 183 22.23 -3.39 16.16
N TYR A 184 21.61 -4.20 15.30
CA TYR A 184 20.23 -4.62 15.43
C TYR A 184 20.13 -6.01 16.04
N THR A 185 19.11 -6.24 16.86
CA THR A 185 18.71 -7.58 17.27
C THR A 185 17.78 -8.14 16.21
N ILE A 186 18.17 -9.23 15.55
CA ILE A 186 17.30 -9.92 14.58
C ILE A 186 16.37 -10.85 15.36
N VAL A 187 15.07 -10.69 15.14
CA VAL A 187 14.02 -11.52 15.74
C VAL A 187 13.21 -12.21 14.65
N THR A 188 12.85 -13.47 14.88
CA THR A 188 12.01 -14.26 13.96
C THR A 188 10.93 -15.00 14.75
N PRO A 189 9.78 -15.34 14.15
CA PRO A 189 8.79 -16.20 14.81
C PRO A 189 9.40 -17.55 15.21
N GLY A 190 8.88 -18.15 16.29
CA GLY A 190 9.29 -19.50 16.70
C GLY A 190 9.13 -20.51 15.56
N SER A 191 10.07 -21.47 15.46
CA SER A 191 10.15 -22.44 14.36
C SER A 191 8.87 -23.26 14.15
N ASP A 192 8.10 -23.47 15.21
CA ASP A 192 6.84 -24.23 15.19
C ASP A 192 5.64 -23.41 14.68
N THR A 193 5.84 -22.13 14.39
CA THR A 193 4.81 -21.23 13.82
C THR A 193 4.77 -21.39 12.31
N ALA A 194 3.59 -21.61 11.74
CA ALA A 194 3.40 -21.60 10.28
C ALA A 194 3.91 -20.27 9.67
N GLY A 195 4.73 -20.35 8.62
CA GLY A 195 5.35 -19.17 8.01
C GLY A 195 6.37 -18.47 8.94
N SER A 196 7.17 -19.24 9.68
CA SER A 196 8.23 -18.70 10.55
C SER A 196 9.40 -18.11 9.77
N SER A 197 9.84 -18.76 8.69
CA SER A 197 10.86 -18.20 7.79
C SER A 197 10.37 -17.00 7.00
N THR A 198 9.06 -16.87 6.79
CA THR A 198 8.48 -15.83 5.92
C THR A 198 8.27 -14.50 6.62
N ARG A 199 8.85 -14.33 7.80
CA ARG A 199 8.81 -13.12 8.60
C ARG A 199 10.13 -12.95 9.34
N ALA A 200 10.65 -11.74 9.31
CA ALA A 200 11.78 -11.33 10.13
C ALA A 200 11.61 -9.87 10.53
N ALA A 201 12.12 -9.53 11.71
CA ALA A 201 12.21 -8.15 12.14
C ALA A 201 13.58 -7.88 12.76
N ALA A 202 13.95 -6.61 12.83
CA ALA A 202 15.18 -6.16 13.41
C ALA A 202 14.93 -4.92 14.27
N VAL A 203 15.39 -4.97 15.52
CA VAL A 203 15.22 -3.85 16.48
C VAL A 203 16.58 -3.20 16.72
N GLY A 204 16.71 -1.93 16.35
CA GLY A 204 17.86 -1.08 16.66
C GLY A 204 17.56 -0.11 17.80
N ASP A 205 18.45 0.85 18.04
CA ASP A 205 18.31 1.83 19.14
C ASP A 205 17.34 2.98 18.86
N GLY A 206 16.90 3.16 17.61
CA GLY A 206 15.94 4.20 17.21
C GLY A 206 15.21 3.87 15.92
N SER A 207 15.22 2.58 15.54
CA SER A 207 14.57 2.12 14.32
C SER A 207 14.17 0.66 14.38
N ILE A 208 13.04 0.34 13.79
CA ILE A 208 12.51 -1.01 13.65
C ILE A 208 12.36 -1.32 12.17
N VAL A 209 12.89 -2.47 11.74
CA VAL A 209 12.68 -3.04 10.40
C VAL A 209 11.79 -4.26 10.54
N ILE A 210 10.74 -4.35 9.73
CA ILE A 210 9.85 -5.51 9.67
C ILE A 210 9.73 -5.94 8.22
N VAL A 211 10.03 -7.20 7.92
CA VAL A 211 9.81 -7.79 6.61
C VAL A 211 8.89 -9.00 6.77
N GLY A 212 7.69 -8.87 6.23
CA GLY A 212 6.62 -9.86 6.39
C GLY A 212 6.35 -10.67 5.14
N ARG A 213 5.36 -11.57 5.24
CA ARG A 213 4.75 -12.22 4.09
C ARG A 213 3.75 -11.30 3.41
N TYR A 214 3.60 -11.39 2.10
CA TYR A 214 2.50 -10.73 1.37
C TYR A 214 1.42 -11.69 0.85
N SER A 215 1.62 -13.00 1.01
CA SER A 215 0.65 -14.05 0.68
C SER A 215 0.81 -15.21 1.66
N SER A 216 -0.28 -15.95 1.90
CA SER A 216 -0.28 -17.19 2.68
C SER A 216 0.57 -18.30 2.05
N GLU A 217 0.74 -18.28 0.73
CA GLU A 217 1.50 -19.26 -0.05
C GLU A 217 3.01 -18.96 -0.10
N GLU A 218 3.41 -17.76 0.32
CA GLU A 218 4.81 -17.34 0.30
C GLU A 218 5.63 -18.19 1.26
N LYS A 219 6.75 -18.72 0.77
CA LYS A 219 7.70 -19.57 1.54
C LYS A 219 9.12 -18.98 1.61
N ILE A 220 9.27 -17.75 1.12
CA ILE A 220 10.55 -17.05 1.00
C ILE A 220 11.06 -16.65 2.39
N ASP A 221 12.36 -16.86 2.66
CA ASP A 221 12.98 -16.43 3.90
C ASP A 221 13.12 -14.89 3.92
N LYS A 222 12.53 -14.21 4.90
CA LYS A 222 12.56 -12.75 4.99
C LYS A 222 13.76 -12.19 5.75
N ARG A 223 14.57 -13.06 6.36
CA ARG A 223 15.77 -12.62 7.06
C ARG A 223 16.80 -11.98 6.12
N PRO A 224 17.18 -12.57 4.95
CA PRO A 224 18.10 -11.91 4.02
C PRO A 224 17.64 -10.52 3.57
N ALA A 225 16.34 -10.35 3.29
CA ALA A 225 15.79 -9.04 2.93
C ALA A 225 15.86 -8.04 4.09
N THR A 226 15.64 -8.49 5.33
CA THR A 226 15.80 -7.65 6.53
C THR A 226 17.24 -7.17 6.69
N GLU A 227 18.21 -8.07 6.51
CA GLU A 227 19.64 -7.73 6.56
C GLU A 227 20.04 -6.77 5.42
N ALA A 228 19.49 -6.95 4.22
CA ALA A 228 19.71 -6.05 3.07
C ALA A 228 19.23 -4.61 3.34
N VAL A 229 18.07 -4.44 3.99
CA VAL A 229 17.56 -3.12 4.42
C VAL A 229 18.51 -2.45 5.41
N ILE A 230 19.02 -3.20 6.38
CA ILE A 230 20.02 -2.70 7.35
C ILE A 230 21.33 -2.36 6.64
N ASP A 231 21.77 -3.16 5.69
CA ASP A 231 22.98 -2.91 4.91
C ASP A 231 22.87 -1.63 4.07
N ALA A 232 21.72 -1.37 3.46
CA ALA A 232 21.44 -0.13 2.75
C ALA A 232 21.56 1.07 3.70
N LYS A 233 20.89 1.02 4.87
CA LYS A 233 20.90 2.13 5.84
C LYS A 233 22.31 2.40 6.37
N THR A 234 23.03 1.35 6.71
CA THR A 234 24.38 1.45 7.28
C THR A 234 25.48 1.70 6.24
N GLY A 235 25.11 1.81 4.94
CA GLY A 235 26.05 2.07 3.84
C GLY A 235 26.96 0.89 3.51
N ASN A 236 26.53 -0.33 3.83
CA ASN A 236 27.27 -1.57 3.58
C ASN A 236 26.80 -2.34 2.33
N ALA A 237 25.72 -1.89 1.71
CA ALA A 237 25.26 -2.37 0.41
C ALA A 237 24.86 -1.19 -0.49
N GLU A 238 24.77 -1.46 -1.80
CA GLU A 238 24.27 -0.51 -2.77
C GLU A 238 22.79 -0.19 -2.51
N ARG A 239 22.45 1.10 -2.58
CA ARG A 239 21.08 1.58 -2.37
C ARG A 239 20.33 1.65 -3.70
N TYR A 240 19.02 1.61 -3.65
CA TYR A 240 18.17 1.65 -4.83
C TYR A 240 18.42 2.90 -5.70
N ALA A 241 18.58 4.08 -5.08
CA ALA A 241 18.88 5.32 -5.79
C ALA A 241 20.21 5.28 -6.57
N ASP A 242 21.18 4.50 -6.09
CA ASP A 242 22.49 4.33 -6.74
C ASP A 242 22.43 3.24 -7.83
N ALA A 243 21.79 2.10 -7.53
CA ALA A 243 21.64 0.96 -8.44
C ALA A 243 20.73 1.27 -9.64
N THR A 244 19.74 2.15 -9.45
CA THR A 244 18.75 2.52 -10.47
C THR A 244 18.76 4.04 -10.66
N PRO A 245 19.54 4.58 -11.61
CA PRO A 245 19.70 6.02 -11.78
C PRO A 245 18.40 6.80 -12.03
N ASP A 246 17.41 6.18 -12.69
CA ASP A 246 16.09 6.80 -12.89
C ASP A 246 15.32 6.94 -11.57
N PHE A 247 15.45 5.99 -10.65
CA PHE A 247 14.91 6.12 -9.30
C PHE A 247 15.61 7.25 -8.52
N GLY A 248 16.94 7.34 -8.61
CA GLY A 248 17.70 8.44 -7.99
C GLY A 248 17.23 9.82 -8.47
N ARG A 249 17.12 10.00 -9.80
CA ARG A 249 16.61 11.25 -10.40
C ARG A 249 15.17 11.57 -9.98
N LEU A 250 14.33 10.54 -9.89
CA LEU A 250 12.95 10.68 -9.46
C LEU A 250 12.88 11.18 -8.01
N VAL A 251 13.65 10.57 -7.11
CA VAL A 251 13.71 10.97 -5.69
C VAL A 251 14.20 12.41 -5.55
N ASP A 252 15.23 12.81 -6.32
CA ASP A 252 15.73 14.18 -6.33
C ASP A 252 14.67 15.19 -6.79
N ALA A 253 13.87 14.83 -7.80
CA ALA A 253 12.81 15.70 -8.35
C ALA A 253 11.61 15.86 -7.40
N LEU A 254 11.25 14.79 -6.66
CA LEU A 254 10.21 14.84 -5.63
C LEU A 254 10.64 15.76 -4.48
N GLY A 255 11.92 15.68 -4.11
CA GLY A 255 12.55 16.54 -3.11
C GLY A 255 11.97 16.36 -1.71
N ASN A 256 12.22 17.35 -0.85
CA ASN A 256 11.85 17.30 0.55
C ASN A 256 10.33 17.30 0.77
N THR A 257 9.83 16.29 1.47
CA THR A 257 8.39 16.01 1.56
C THR A 257 8.00 15.36 2.89
N HIS A 258 6.74 15.51 3.29
CA HIS A 258 6.20 14.80 4.46
C HIS A 258 5.50 13.49 4.05
N VAL A 259 5.10 13.38 2.79
CA VAL A 259 4.47 12.20 2.19
C VAL A 259 5.08 11.95 0.83
N LEU A 260 5.40 10.70 0.53
CA LEU A 260 6.02 10.29 -0.72
C LEU A 260 5.44 8.97 -1.19
N VAL A 261 5.17 8.89 -2.48
CA VAL A 261 5.06 7.65 -3.23
C VAL A 261 6.09 7.68 -4.36
N ALA A 262 6.87 6.62 -4.55
CA ALA A 262 7.81 6.52 -5.66
C ALA A 262 8.02 5.06 -6.09
N ARG A 263 8.12 4.80 -7.39
CA ARG A 263 8.43 3.48 -7.96
C ARG A 263 9.21 3.61 -9.27
N THR A 264 10.01 2.59 -9.61
CA THR A 264 10.37 2.31 -11.01
C THR A 264 9.65 1.07 -11.50
N HIS A 265 9.52 0.96 -12.82
CA HIS A 265 8.79 -0.10 -13.50
C HIS A 265 9.35 -0.30 -14.92
N GLU A 266 8.80 -1.26 -15.66
CA GLU A 266 9.12 -1.42 -17.08
C GLU A 266 8.81 -0.14 -17.88
N THR A 267 9.64 0.14 -18.88
CA THR A 267 9.45 1.30 -19.76
C THR A 267 8.07 1.28 -20.40
N GLY A 268 7.32 2.37 -20.28
CA GLY A 268 5.99 2.49 -20.87
C GLY A 268 4.83 2.15 -19.95
N ALA A 269 5.08 1.69 -18.70
CA ALA A 269 4.00 1.19 -17.85
C ALA A 269 3.07 2.29 -17.28
N SER A 270 3.47 3.56 -17.35
CA SER A 270 2.62 4.71 -16.97
C SER A 270 2.41 5.67 -18.13
N PHE A 271 3.50 6.25 -18.61
CA PHE A 271 3.54 7.00 -19.87
C PHE A 271 4.44 6.31 -20.88
N GLU A 272 4.24 6.58 -22.17
CA GLU A 272 5.17 6.15 -23.21
C GLU A 272 6.60 6.59 -22.87
N GLY A 273 7.53 5.63 -22.81
CA GLY A 273 8.93 5.88 -22.46
C GLY A 273 9.22 6.12 -20.98
N ALA A 274 8.21 6.20 -20.09
CA ALA A 274 8.43 6.38 -18.66
C ALA A 274 8.96 5.09 -17.99
N THR A 275 9.97 5.24 -17.14
CA THR A 275 10.64 4.16 -16.39
C THR A 275 10.36 4.21 -14.89
N GLY A 276 9.76 5.30 -14.42
CA GLY A 276 9.37 5.43 -13.03
C GLY A 276 8.57 6.70 -12.78
N GLU A 277 7.96 6.75 -11.61
CA GLU A 277 7.06 7.82 -11.25
C GLU A 277 6.91 7.96 -9.73
N GLY A 278 6.47 9.14 -9.32
CA GLY A 278 6.18 9.40 -7.93
C GLY A 278 5.33 10.64 -7.71
N LEU A 279 4.81 10.71 -6.49
CA LEU A 279 4.03 11.82 -5.96
C LEU A 279 4.64 12.23 -4.61
N SER A 280 4.72 13.52 -4.34
CA SER A 280 5.17 14.04 -3.06
C SER A 280 4.32 15.21 -2.58
N THR A 281 4.07 15.25 -1.28
CA THR A 281 3.33 16.32 -0.61
C THR A 281 4.14 16.91 0.54
N HIS A 282 4.60 18.14 0.36
CA HIS A 282 5.17 18.95 1.42
C HIS A 282 4.08 19.79 2.08
N VAL A 283 3.63 19.36 3.26
CA VAL A 283 2.61 20.05 4.07
C VAL A 283 3.13 21.39 4.62
N GLY A 284 2.54 22.49 4.16
CA GLY A 284 2.80 23.84 4.68
C GLY A 284 1.85 24.23 5.81
N ALA A 285 1.80 25.52 6.15
CA ALA A 285 0.86 26.04 7.15
C ALA A 285 -0.46 26.55 6.56
N GLU A 286 -0.41 27.07 5.33
CA GLU A 286 -1.58 27.59 4.60
C GLU A 286 -1.70 26.90 3.24
N GLU A 287 -0.57 26.76 2.53
CA GLU A 287 -0.48 26.02 1.28
C GLU A 287 0.53 24.88 1.38
N SER A 288 0.13 23.73 0.88
CA SER A 288 0.96 22.54 0.71
C SER A 288 1.44 22.45 -0.73
N ARG A 289 2.69 22.01 -0.91
CA ARG A 289 3.24 21.78 -2.25
C ARG A 289 3.04 20.33 -2.64
N VAL A 290 2.34 20.09 -3.73
CA VAL A 290 2.21 18.76 -4.35
C VAL A 290 3.06 18.72 -5.61
N ARG A 291 3.81 17.63 -5.79
CA ARG A 291 4.56 17.34 -7.03
C ARG A 291 4.29 15.93 -7.50
N ALA A 292 3.99 15.78 -8.78
CA ALA A 292 4.05 14.52 -9.49
C ALA A 292 5.25 14.55 -10.45
N SER A 293 6.08 13.52 -10.41
CA SER A 293 7.28 13.42 -11.23
C SER A 293 7.32 12.09 -11.96
N ALA A 294 7.78 12.11 -13.22
CA ALA A 294 7.96 10.92 -14.04
C ALA A 294 9.37 10.92 -14.63
N ALA A 295 10.09 9.81 -14.47
CA ALA A 295 11.38 9.55 -15.09
C ALA A 295 11.19 8.77 -16.39
N PHE A 296 12.02 9.06 -17.39
CA PHE A 296 11.93 8.48 -18.73
C PHE A 296 13.24 7.81 -19.13
N ALA A 297 13.14 6.76 -19.95
CA ALA A 297 14.30 6.07 -20.52
C ALA A 297 15.14 7.00 -21.41
N GLU A 298 14.48 7.95 -22.08
CA GLU A 298 15.08 8.98 -22.93
C GLU A 298 14.66 10.39 -22.46
N GLY A 299 14.58 11.37 -23.36
CA GLY A 299 14.10 12.72 -23.01
C GLY A 299 12.67 12.67 -22.47
N ALA A 300 12.40 13.43 -21.41
CA ALA A 300 11.09 13.38 -20.77
C ALA A 300 9.98 14.00 -21.64
N ASP A 301 8.82 13.33 -21.65
CA ASP A 301 7.60 13.89 -22.22
C ASP A 301 6.85 14.72 -21.16
N GLY A 302 7.08 16.03 -21.18
CA GLY A 302 6.38 16.96 -20.31
C GLY A 302 4.90 17.16 -20.68
N ALA A 303 4.49 16.88 -21.93
CA ALA A 303 3.12 17.07 -22.37
C ALA A 303 2.22 15.95 -21.83
N ALA A 304 2.68 14.70 -21.90
CA ALA A 304 1.95 13.56 -21.32
C ALA A 304 1.71 13.73 -19.81
N LEU A 305 2.74 14.17 -19.07
CA LEU A 305 2.58 14.44 -17.64
C LEU A 305 1.65 15.63 -17.37
N ALA A 306 1.75 16.70 -18.17
CA ALA A 306 0.87 17.87 -18.00
C ALA A 306 -0.60 17.54 -18.25
N ASP A 307 -0.88 16.73 -19.26
CA ASP A 307 -2.23 16.26 -19.60
C ASP A 307 -2.83 15.47 -18.44
N TRP A 308 -2.12 14.43 -17.96
CA TRP A 308 -2.55 13.67 -16.79
C TRP A 308 -2.74 14.54 -15.54
N ALA A 309 -1.78 15.44 -15.28
CA ALA A 309 -1.78 16.25 -14.07
C ALA A 309 -2.93 17.26 -14.03
N SER A 310 -3.46 17.66 -15.19
CA SER A 310 -4.57 18.61 -15.28
C SER A 310 -5.88 18.09 -14.69
N ASP A 311 -6.07 16.77 -14.70
CA ASP A 311 -7.26 16.09 -14.17
C ASP A 311 -7.00 15.32 -12.86
N ALA A 312 -5.77 15.35 -12.34
CA ALA A 312 -5.39 14.55 -11.18
C ALA A 312 -5.94 15.14 -9.86
N GLU A 313 -6.71 14.34 -9.14
CA GLU A 313 -7.32 14.70 -7.85
C GLU A 313 -6.28 15.11 -6.79
N SER A 314 -5.06 14.58 -6.89
CA SER A 314 -3.93 14.92 -6.02
C SER A 314 -3.59 16.42 -6.00
N PHE A 315 -3.99 17.18 -7.04
CA PHE A 315 -3.81 18.63 -7.09
C PHE A 315 -5.03 19.42 -6.58
N HIS A 316 -6.05 18.76 -6.03
CA HIS A 316 -7.22 19.41 -5.42
C HIS A 316 -7.89 20.46 -6.33
N GLY A 317 -8.02 20.13 -7.63
CA GLY A 317 -8.59 21.01 -8.64
C GLY A 317 -7.73 22.23 -9.00
N ARG A 318 -6.45 22.26 -8.59
CA ARG A 318 -5.48 23.28 -9.00
C ARG A 318 -4.79 22.85 -10.27
N GLU A 319 -4.63 23.80 -11.20
CA GLU A 319 -3.88 23.58 -12.44
C GLU A 319 -2.37 23.55 -12.13
N PRO A 320 -1.68 22.41 -12.32
CA PRO A 320 -0.27 22.31 -12.02
C PRO A 320 0.59 22.89 -13.14
N SER A 321 1.75 23.44 -12.77
CA SER A 321 2.78 23.84 -13.73
C SER A 321 3.73 22.67 -13.99
N THR A 322 3.98 22.36 -15.26
CA THR A 322 4.90 21.28 -15.65
C THR A 322 6.25 21.82 -16.09
N THR A 323 7.32 21.17 -15.63
CA THR A 323 8.71 21.45 -15.99
C THR A 323 9.40 20.17 -16.44
N VAL A 324 10.40 20.28 -17.30
CA VAL A 324 11.22 19.17 -17.77
C VAL A 324 12.68 19.46 -17.47
N ASP A 325 13.35 18.52 -16.79
CA ASP A 325 14.79 18.52 -16.55
C ASP A 325 15.40 17.22 -17.07
N GLY A 326 15.97 17.28 -18.28
CA GLY A 326 16.57 16.14 -18.96
C GLY A 326 15.59 14.98 -19.16
N ARG A 327 15.68 13.98 -18.29
CA ARG A 327 14.87 12.75 -18.32
C ARG A 327 13.75 12.72 -17.28
N VAL A 328 13.53 13.82 -16.57
CA VAL A 328 12.44 13.92 -15.59
C VAL A 328 11.49 15.03 -15.98
N ALA A 329 10.20 14.71 -16.04
CA ALA A 329 9.12 15.71 -16.06
C ALA A 329 8.56 15.83 -14.64
N THR A 330 8.20 17.04 -14.23
CA THR A 330 7.56 17.31 -12.93
C THR A 330 6.44 18.31 -13.07
N ALA A 331 5.23 17.90 -12.68
CA ALA A 331 4.06 18.75 -12.51
C ALA A 331 3.94 19.14 -11.03
N ALA A 332 3.74 20.42 -10.74
CA ALA A 332 3.67 20.93 -9.38
C ALA A 332 2.58 21.99 -9.20
N ALA A 333 1.90 21.96 -8.06
CA ALA A 333 0.97 23.01 -7.64
C ALA A 333 1.10 23.30 -6.14
N LEU A 334 0.63 24.48 -5.75
CA LEU A 334 0.30 24.79 -4.36
C LEU A 334 -1.19 24.53 -4.17
N VAL A 335 -1.53 23.77 -3.14
CA VAL A 335 -2.90 23.43 -2.77
C VAL A 335 -3.17 23.94 -1.36
N PRO A 336 -4.38 24.42 -1.02
CA PRO A 336 -4.70 24.81 0.35
C PRO A 336 -4.49 23.63 1.31
N THR A 337 -3.73 23.83 2.39
CA THR A 337 -3.40 22.74 3.33
C THR A 337 -4.65 22.13 3.96
N GLY A 338 -5.68 22.95 4.23
CA GLY A 338 -6.96 22.49 4.78
C GLY A 338 -7.82 21.65 3.84
N GLU A 339 -7.48 21.57 2.54
CA GLU A 339 -8.16 20.65 1.59
C GLU A 339 -7.57 19.23 1.64
N ILE A 340 -6.45 19.01 2.34
CA ILE A 340 -5.82 17.70 2.51
C ILE A 340 -6.42 17.02 3.74
N ALA A 341 -7.39 16.14 3.52
CA ALA A 341 -8.10 15.42 4.58
C ALA A 341 -7.64 13.96 4.77
N GLU A 342 -6.76 13.45 3.90
CA GLU A 342 -6.27 12.07 3.96
C GLU A 342 -4.87 11.99 3.34
N PHE A 343 -4.10 11.00 3.80
CA PHE A 343 -2.80 10.66 3.25
C PHE A 343 -2.82 9.23 2.71
N PRO A 344 -2.07 8.94 1.64
CA PRO A 344 -1.98 7.60 1.08
C PRO A 344 -1.50 6.60 2.14
N SER A 345 -2.33 5.59 2.38
CA SER A 345 -2.01 4.42 3.20
C SER A 345 -1.92 3.12 2.39
N GLU A 346 -2.45 3.14 1.17
CA GLU A 346 -2.39 2.03 0.23
C GLU A 346 -0.99 1.90 -0.41
N TYR A 347 -0.56 0.66 -0.63
CA TYR A 347 0.74 0.40 -1.23
C TYR A 347 0.71 0.68 -2.75
N PRO A 348 1.62 1.52 -3.28
CA PRO A 348 1.56 2.05 -4.66
C PRO A 348 2.09 1.08 -5.74
N GLY A 349 1.81 -0.22 -5.62
CA GLY A 349 2.23 -1.27 -6.56
C GLY A 349 1.04 -1.95 -7.24
N PRO A 350 1.28 -2.72 -8.32
CA PRO A 350 0.20 -3.47 -8.97
C PRO A 350 -0.51 -4.35 -7.94
N PRO A 351 -1.84 -4.51 -7.98
CA PRO A 351 -2.57 -5.36 -7.05
C PRO A 351 -1.93 -6.76 -6.99
N ILE A 352 -2.06 -7.46 -5.86
CA ILE A 352 -1.58 -8.84 -5.79
C ILE A 352 -2.41 -9.64 -6.79
N LEU A 353 -1.83 -10.02 -7.93
CA LEU A 353 -2.47 -10.97 -8.84
C LEU A 353 -2.48 -12.32 -8.12
N GLY A 354 -3.61 -12.69 -7.53
CA GLY A 354 -3.69 -13.92 -6.75
C GLY A 354 -4.93 -14.11 -5.87
N GLU A 355 -5.69 -13.07 -5.54
CA GLU A 355 -7.00 -13.27 -4.90
C GLU A 355 -8.04 -12.36 -5.56
N ASP A 356 -8.70 -12.87 -6.61
CA ASP A 356 -10.14 -12.65 -6.65
C ASP A 356 -10.65 -13.28 -5.35
N VAL A 357 -10.88 -12.44 -4.34
CA VAL A 357 -11.55 -12.79 -3.08
C VAL A 357 -12.99 -13.14 -3.45
N SER A 358 -13.15 -14.30 -4.08
CA SER A 358 -14.42 -14.82 -4.51
C SER A 358 -15.09 -15.40 -3.27
N VAL A 359 -16.22 -14.82 -2.92
CA VAL A 359 -17.08 -15.37 -1.87
C VAL A 359 -17.43 -16.80 -2.31
N PRO A 360 -17.10 -17.81 -1.50
CA PRO A 360 -17.35 -19.20 -1.89
C PRO A 360 -18.85 -19.40 -2.10
N GLN A 361 -19.24 -19.96 -3.24
CA GLN A 361 -20.63 -20.27 -3.55
C GLN A 361 -20.96 -21.64 -2.99
N ILE A 362 -21.37 -21.66 -1.72
CA ILE A 362 -21.76 -22.88 -1.02
C ILE A 362 -23.27 -22.97 -0.85
N ASN A 363 -23.81 -24.17 -0.93
CA ASN A 363 -25.20 -24.48 -0.63
C ASN A 363 -25.28 -25.10 0.76
N LEU A 364 -25.95 -24.43 1.69
CA LEU A 364 -26.13 -24.89 3.06
C LEU A 364 -27.57 -25.32 3.31
N GLU A 365 -27.73 -26.44 3.99
CA GLU A 365 -29.02 -26.93 4.48
C GLU A 365 -29.08 -26.78 6.00
N PHE A 366 -30.26 -26.42 6.49
CA PHE A 366 -30.54 -26.15 7.90
C PHE A 366 -31.63 -27.11 8.37
N GLU A 367 -31.30 -27.93 9.36
CA GLU A 367 -32.24 -28.89 9.96
C GLU A 367 -32.36 -28.61 11.46
N TYR A 368 -33.56 -28.21 11.89
CA TYR A 368 -33.84 -27.96 13.31
C TYR A 368 -34.51 -29.17 13.94
N GLU A 369 -33.86 -29.74 14.96
CA GLU A 369 -34.42 -30.81 15.80
C GLU A 369 -34.79 -30.27 17.18
N GLU A 370 -36.09 -30.16 17.43
CA GLU A 370 -36.63 -29.70 18.71
C GLU A 370 -36.30 -30.69 19.85
N SER A 371 -35.77 -30.14 20.93
CA SER A 371 -35.59 -30.76 22.25
C SER A 371 -36.63 -30.19 23.23
N ALA A 372 -36.66 -30.71 24.47
CA ALA A 372 -37.62 -30.23 25.47
C ALA A 372 -37.48 -28.72 25.72
N ASP A 373 -38.61 -28.06 26.01
CA ASP A 373 -38.71 -26.65 26.46
C ASP A 373 -38.43 -25.57 25.38
N GLY A 374 -38.74 -25.82 24.11
CA GLY A 374 -38.67 -24.80 23.04
C GLY A 374 -37.23 -24.46 22.63
N GLN A 375 -36.33 -25.41 22.79
CA GLN A 375 -34.93 -25.34 22.41
C GLN A 375 -34.60 -26.56 21.55
N GLY A 376 -33.57 -26.50 20.72
CA GLY A 376 -33.18 -27.62 19.87
C GLY A 376 -31.82 -27.45 19.23
N ILE A 377 -31.34 -28.51 18.58
CA ILE A 377 -30.10 -28.47 17.81
C ILE A 377 -30.45 -28.08 16.38
N LEU A 378 -29.77 -27.05 15.87
CA LEU A 378 -29.77 -26.68 14.47
C LEU A 378 -28.52 -27.26 13.81
N THR A 379 -28.69 -28.29 13.00
CA THR A 379 -27.62 -28.85 12.18
C THR A 379 -27.55 -28.09 10.86
N ILE A 380 -26.37 -27.54 10.56
CA ILE A 380 -26.11 -26.79 9.33
C ILE A 380 -25.11 -27.59 8.50
N THR A 381 -25.53 -28.06 7.33
CA THR A 381 -24.76 -28.99 6.49
C THR A 381 -24.38 -28.35 5.16
N HIS A 382 -23.12 -28.49 4.76
CA HIS A 382 -22.64 -28.13 3.43
C HIS A 382 -23.10 -29.17 2.41
N GLN A 383 -24.09 -28.84 1.57
CA GLN A 383 -24.67 -29.77 0.59
C GLN A 383 -23.91 -29.82 -0.74
N GLY A 384 -23.10 -28.80 -1.04
CA GLY A 384 -22.34 -28.73 -2.29
C GLY A 384 -21.95 -27.30 -2.65
N GLY A 385 -21.10 -27.15 -3.67
CA GLY A 385 -20.53 -25.85 -4.05
C GLY A 385 -19.01 -25.83 -3.93
N ASP A 386 -18.45 -24.63 -3.78
CA ASP A 386 -17.02 -24.41 -3.59
C ASP A 386 -16.54 -24.94 -2.23
N ALA A 387 -15.25 -25.22 -2.08
CA ALA A 387 -14.65 -25.45 -0.77
C ALA A 387 -14.49 -24.12 -0.03
N ALA A 388 -14.54 -24.14 1.31
CA ALA A 388 -14.36 -22.93 2.13
C ALA A 388 -13.49 -23.20 3.35
N ALA A 389 -12.52 -22.35 3.64
CA ALA A 389 -11.70 -22.48 4.85
C ALA A 389 -12.55 -22.29 6.12
N ALA A 390 -12.58 -23.27 7.03
CA ALA A 390 -13.47 -23.26 8.19
C ALA A 390 -13.21 -22.08 9.15
N ASP A 391 -11.96 -21.61 9.24
CA ASP A 391 -11.56 -20.46 10.03
C ASP A 391 -12.09 -19.12 9.48
N ARG A 392 -12.56 -19.10 8.23
CA ARG A 392 -13.18 -17.95 7.55
C ARG A 392 -14.71 -17.99 7.58
N VAL A 393 -15.32 -19.05 8.11
CA VAL A 393 -16.78 -19.21 8.18
C VAL A 393 -17.27 -19.04 9.61
N PHE A 394 -18.29 -18.21 9.81
CA PHE A 394 -18.80 -17.81 11.13
C PHE A 394 -20.30 -18.03 11.25
N VAL A 395 -20.70 -18.63 12.38
CA VAL A 395 -22.10 -18.68 12.83
C VAL A 395 -22.40 -17.39 13.59
N ARG A 396 -23.40 -16.64 13.13
CA ARG A 396 -23.85 -15.39 13.76
C ARG A 396 -25.37 -15.38 13.85
N GLY A 397 -25.91 -14.50 14.68
CA GLY A 397 -27.37 -14.39 14.82
C GLY A 397 -27.82 -14.17 16.25
N SER A 398 -29.04 -14.59 16.53
CA SER A 398 -29.70 -14.53 17.84
C SER A 398 -30.47 -15.82 18.11
N GLY A 399 -30.82 -16.04 19.38
CA GLY A 399 -31.54 -17.24 19.82
C GLY A 399 -30.61 -18.44 20.09
N PHE A 400 -29.36 -18.21 20.50
CA PHE A 400 -28.48 -19.29 20.93
C PHE A 400 -28.90 -19.85 22.31
N ALA A 401 -28.74 -21.17 22.50
CA ALA A 401 -29.08 -21.88 23.72
C ALA A 401 -27.95 -22.84 24.14
N GLU A 402 -27.78 -23.03 25.45
CA GLU A 402 -26.82 -23.99 26.01
C GLU A 402 -27.42 -25.40 25.98
N ILE A 403 -27.06 -26.19 24.96
CA ILE A 403 -27.55 -27.56 24.75
C ILE A 403 -26.37 -28.54 24.72
N GLU A 404 -26.48 -29.62 25.48
CA GLU A 404 -25.49 -30.69 25.49
C GLU A 404 -25.46 -31.41 24.13
N GLY A 405 -24.27 -31.51 23.52
CA GLY A 405 -24.08 -32.13 22.20
C GLY A 405 -23.96 -31.14 21.04
N ALA A 406 -24.19 -29.84 21.27
CA ALA A 406 -23.93 -28.82 20.25
C ALA A 406 -22.43 -28.46 20.18
N ASP A 407 -21.92 -28.25 18.95
CA ASP A 407 -20.59 -27.70 18.71
C ASP A 407 -20.52 -26.21 19.12
N ARG A 408 -21.66 -25.51 19.02
CA ARG A 408 -21.79 -24.09 19.36
C ARG A 408 -23.05 -23.77 20.15
N THR A 409 -22.89 -22.98 21.20
CA THR A 409 -23.99 -22.41 22.00
C THR A 409 -23.96 -20.88 22.02
N ALA A 410 -23.14 -20.28 21.15
CA ALA A 410 -23.02 -18.83 20.94
C ALA A 410 -22.42 -18.54 19.55
N ALA A 411 -22.54 -17.29 19.09
CA ALA A 411 -21.93 -16.83 17.85
C ALA A 411 -20.39 -17.01 17.86
N GLY A 412 -19.82 -17.38 16.72
CA GLY A 412 -18.38 -17.63 16.61
C GLY A 412 -17.99 -18.34 15.32
N PRO A 413 -16.69 -18.65 15.13
CA PRO A 413 -16.24 -19.39 13.96
C PRO A 413 -16.82 -20.81 13.92
N TRP A 414 -16.83 -21.40 12.73
CA TRP A 414 -17.18 -22.80 12.52
C TRP A 414 -16.32 -23.70 13.41
N GLN A 415 -16.97 -24.60 14.16
CA GLN A 415 -16.33 -25.58 15.04
C GLN A 415 -16.88 -27.00 14.85
N GLY A 416 -17.67 -27.21 13.78
CA GLY A 416 -18.13 -28.51 13.36
C GLY A 416 -17.07 -29.28 12.58
N SER A 417 -17.49 -30.24 11.75
CA SER A 417 -16.57 -31.00 10.93
C SER A 417 -15.94 -30.14 9.82
N ALA A 418 -14.70 -30.47 9.47
CA ALA A 418 -13.98 -29.93 8.32
C ALA A 418 -13.11 -31.06 7.76
N SER A 419 -13.53 -31.62 6.63
CA SER A 419 -12.97 -32.86 6.09
C SER A 419 -11.77 -32.66 5.14
N GLY A 420 -11.46 -31.41 4.79
CA GLY A 420 -10.32 -31.04 3.97
C GLY A 420 -8.96 -31.17 4.66
N ASP A 421 -7.90 -31.39 3.87
CA ASP A 421 -6.54 -31.64 4.36
C ASP A 421 -5.89 -30.46 5.11
N ASP A 422 -6.49 -29.26 5.08
CA ASP A 422 -6.06 -28.06 5.80
C ASP A 422 -7.20 -27.40 6.61
N GLY A 423 -8.24 -28.15 6.98
CA GLY A 423 -9.40 -27.61 7.70
C GLY A 423 -10.41 -26.89 6.80
N GLU A 424 -10.45 -27.25 5.52
CA GLU A 424 -11.47 -26.78 4.58
C GLU A 424 -12.79 -27.55 4.76
N LEU A 425 -13.89 -26.83 4.58
CA LEU A 425 -15.25 -27.34 4.50
C LEU A 425 -15.51 -27.85 3.10
N PHE A 426 -15.96 -29.09 3.01
CA PHE A 426 -16.43 -29.71 1.79
C PHE A 426 -17.89 -30.15 1.92
N ALA A 427 -18.47 -30.59 0.80
CA ALA A 427 -19.78 -31.20 0.82
C ALA A 427 -19.83 -32.40 1.77
N GLY A 428 -20.80 -32.38 2.69
CA GLY A 428 -20.97 -33.35 3.76
C GLY A 428 -20.46 -32.88 5.12
N ASP A 429 -19.72 -31.77 5.19
CA ASP A 429 -19.34 -31.18 6.48
C ASP A 429 -20.51 -30.46 7.14
N PHE A 430 -20.60 -30.54 8.47
CA PHE A 430 -21.72 -30.00 9.25
C PHE A 430 -21.28 -29.41 10.58
N ILE A 431 -22.14 -28.56 11.15
CA ILE A 431 -22.01 -28.03 12.51
C ILE A 431 -23.35 -28.09 13.22
N ASP A 432 -23.32 -28.44 14.50
CA ASP A 432 -24.48 -28.46 15.38
C ASP A 432 -24.50 -27.22 16.29
N VAL A 433 -25.56 -26.42 16.20
CA VAL A 433 -25.72 -25.18 16.95
C VAL A 433 -26.92 -25.29 17.89
N GLY A 434 -26.69 -25.10 19.20
CA GLY A 434 -27.76 -25.04 20.19
C GLY A 434 -28.53 -23.72 20.08
N VAL A 435 -29.85 -23.81 19.85
CA VAL A 435 -30.72 -22.65 19.61
C VAL A 435 -32.10 -22.77 20.28
N THR A 436 -32.76 -21.64 20.50
CA THR A 436 -34.18 -21.54 20.88
C THR A 436 -35.07 -21.58 19.63
N SER A 437 -36.34 -21.97 19.75
CA SER A 437 -37.24 -22.11 18.58
C SER A 437 -37.53 -20.80 17.83
N ASP A 438 -37.21 -19.64 18.42
CA ASP A 438 -37.31 -18.30 17.84
C ASP A 438 -35.98 -17.77 17.26
N TYR A 439 -35.05 -18.66 16.89
CA TYR A 439 -33.72 -18.25 16.42
C TYR A 439 -33.74 -17.50 15.08
N GLY A 440 -32.68 -16.72 14.86
CA GLY A 440 -32.32 -16.19 13.55
C GLY A 440 -30.83 -16.33 13.35
N ILE A 441 -30.40 -17.33 12.57
CA ILE A 441 -29.00 -17.70 12.37
C ILE A 441 -28.58 -17.37 10.94
N ARG A 442 -27.36 -16.88 10.80
CA ARG A 442 -26.71 -16.61 9.51
C ARG A 442 -25.30 -17.18 9.52
N ILE A 443 -24.93 -17.75 8.39
CA ILE A 443 -23.56 -18.17 8.11
C ILE A 443 -22.88 -17.08 7.31
N VAL A 444 -21.81 -16.54 7.86
CA VAL A 444 -21.08 -15.42 7.28
C VAL A 444 -19.68 -15.90 6.94
N TRP A 445 -19.28 -15.69 5.70
CA TRP A 445 -17.89 -15.79 5.29
C TRP A 445 -17.20 -14.45 5.45
N GLU A 446 -15.98 -14.47 5.95
CA GLU A 446 -15.12 -13.29 6.04
C GLU A 446 -13.82 -13.57 5.29
N ALA A 447 -13.44 -12.64 4.41
CA ALA A 447 -12.13 -12.68 3.79
C ALA A 447 -11.05 -12.67 4.88
N GLY A 448 -9.99 -13.46 4.67
CA GLY A 448 -8.85 -13.48 5.59
C GLY A 448 -8.15 -12.12 5.65
N GLU A 449 -8.24 -11.33 4.57
CA GLU A 449 -7.65 -9.99 4.44
C GLU A 449 -8.72 -9.02 3.84
N GLY A 450 -9.09 -7.96 4.58
CA GLY A 450 -10.06 -6.93 4.15
C GLY A 450 -11.44 -6.97 4.83
N ASP A 451 -12.25 -5.91 4.64
CA ASP A 451 -13.62 -5.78 5.19
C ASP A 451 -14.69 -6.57 4.37
N ALA A 452 -14.26 -7.44 3.47
CA ALA A 452 -15.17 -8.23 2.65
C ALA A 452 -15.79 -9.36 3.48
N ALA A 453 -17.07 -9.19 3.81
CA ALA A 453 -17.88 -10.22 4.44
C ALA A 453 -19.15 -10.46 3.60
N ALA A 454 -19.55 -11.72 3.51
CA ALA A 454 -20.76 -12.11 2.78
C ALA A 454 -21.58 -13.08 3.63
N THR A 455 -22.90 -12.88 3.63
CA THR A 455 -23.80 -13.88 4.19
C THR A 455 -23.97 -14.99 3.15
N LEU A 456 -23.49 -16.19 3.48
CA LEU A 456 -23.57 -17.36 2.62
C LEU A 456 -24.98 -17.95 2.65
N ALA A 457 -25.58 -18.01 3.83
CA ALA A 457 -26.95 -18.44 4.03
C ALA A 457 -27.52 -17.91 5.35
N GLU A 458 -28.84 -17.88 5.46
CA GLU A 458 -29.56 -17.53 6.67
C GLU A 458 -30.77 -18.43 6.85
N ASP A 459 -31.15 -18.67 8.10
CA ASP A 459 -32.33 -19.44 8.46
C ASP A 459 -32.97 -18.90 9.74
N ARG A 460 -34.26 -19.19 9.91
CA ARG A 460 -35.05 -18.76 11.07
C ARG A 460 -35.80 -19.94 11.66
N GLY A 461 -35.85 -19.96 12.99
CA GLY A 461 -36.56 -20.99 13.74
C GLY A 461 -38.05 -20.98 13.49
N PRO A 462 -38.74 -22.08 13.81
CA PRO A 462 -40.17 -22.25 13.54
C PRO A 462 -41.07 -21.22 14.24
N ASP A 463 -40.61 -20.59 15.33
CA ASP A 463 -41.36 -19.61 16.11
C ASP A 463 -40.88 -18.15 15.93
N ALA A 464 -39.96 -17.90 14.99
CA ALA A 464 -39.27 -16.61 14.78
C ALA A 464 -40.05 -15.56 13.95
#